data_AF-A0A819PBE1-F1
#
_entry.id   AF-A0A819PBE1-F1
#
_cell.length_a   1.000
_cell.length_b   1.000
_cell.length_c   1.000
_cell.angle_alpha   90.00
_cell.angle_beta   90.00
_cell.angle_gamma   90.00
#
_symmetry.space_group_name_H-M   'P 1'
#
loop_
_entity.id
_entity.type
_entity.pdbx_description
1 polymer ?
#
loop_
_entity_poly.entity_id
_entity_poly.type
_entity_poly.pdbx_seq_one_letter_code
_entity_poly.pdbx_strand_id
1 'polypeptide(L)'
;IANYDSTEAATLIIERAPNAKEIDEQSKIGFRKEMAVLIEGVIRTPLKQVEVGLVLRNVLDLGKKYHIKLESNFTTLALGTIIIEGIGRQLDPDLDFVSAARPFLQKDFRLVKSYLNGVFQRNIANTSWWSRLFNKTEQNLA
;
A
#
# COMPACT_ATOMS: atom_id res chain seq x y z
N ILE A 1 -9.78 -1.14 17.62
CA ILE A 1 -9.48 -1.31 16.18
C ILE A 1 -10.05 -0.06 15.51
N ALA A 2 -9.20 0.89 15.12
CA ALA A 2 -9.65 2.15 14.53
C ALA A 2 -10.47 1.87 13.26
N ASN A 3 -11.57 2.61 13.04
CA ASN A 3 -12.30 2.61 11.76
C ASN A 3 -11.30 2.91 10.63
N TYR A 4 -10.83 1.85 9.98
CA TYR A 4 -9.94 1.88 8.82
C TYR A 4 -10.83 1.75 7.59
N ASP A 5 -10.77 2.73 6.70
CA ASP A 5 -11.48 2.67 5.44
C ASP A 5 -10.67 1.83 4.45
N SER A 6 -11.10 0.59 4.24
CA SER A 6 -10.44 -0.37 3.34
C SER A 6 -10.49 0.03 1.87
N THR A 7 -11.28 1.05 1.51
CA THR A 7 -11.40 1.54 0.13
C THR A 7 -10.48 2.74 -0.17
N GLU A 8 -9.89 3.36 0.85
CA GLU A 8 -9.09 4.58 0.69
C GLU A 8 -7.82 4.33 -0.15
N ALA A 9 -7.09 3.24 0.15
CA ALA A 9 -5.90 2.87 -0.61
C ALA A 9 -6.23 2.60 -2.10
N ALA A 10 -7.37 1.98 -2.38
CA ALA A 10 -7.81 1.72 -3.75
C ALA A 10 -8.17 3.02 -4.49
N THR A 11 -8.81 3.96 -3.80
CA THR A 11 -9.14 5.28 -4.33
C THR A 11 -7.87 6.05 -4.70
N LEU A 12 -6.86 6.05 -3.82
CA LEU A 12 -5.58 6.70 -4.10
C LEU A 12 -4.85 6.11 -5.31
N ILE A 13 -4.87 4.77 -5.46
CA ILE A 13 -4.27 4.11 -6.63
C ILE A 13 -4.98 4.54 -7.92
N ILE A 14 -6.32 4.61 -7.92
CA ILE A 14 -7.10 5.05 -9.09
C ILE A 14 -6.79 6.51 -9.43
N GLU A 15 -6.77 7.39 -8.43
CA GLU A 15 -6.52 8.83 -8.62
C GLU A 15 -5.13 9.12 -9.18
N ARG A 16 -4.13 8.32 -8.79
CA ARG A 16 -2.74 8.45 -9.27
C ARG A 16 -2.43 7.67 -10.54
N ALA A 17 -3.35 6.83 -10.99
CA ALA A 17 -3.13 6.04 -12.20
C ALA A 17 -2.86 6.98 -13.40
N PRO A 18 -1.80 6.77 -14.20
CA PRO A 18 -1.55 7.60 -15.38
C PRO A 18 -2.72 7.64 -16.36
N ASN A 19 -3.59 6.63 -16.36
CA ASN A 19 -4.81 6.56 -17.15
C ASN A 19 -6.10 6.82 -16.33
N ALA A 20 -6.04 7.53 -15.19
CA ALA A 20 -7.17 7.81 -14.31
C ALA A 20 -8.45 8.29 -15.04
N LYS A 21 -8.29 9.12 -16.08
CA LYS A 21 -9.39 9.68 -16.87
C LYS A 21 -10.04 8.70 -17.85
N GLU A 22 -9.33 7.63 -18.21
CA GLU A 22 -9.74 6.64 -19.21
C GLU A 22 -10.39 5.41 -18.56
N ILE A 23 -10.24 5.23 -17.25
CA ILE A 23 -10.78 4.08 -16.52
C ILE A 23 -12.30 4.27 -16.37
N ASP A 24 -13.06 3.26 -16.79
CA ASP A 24 -14.52 3.23 -16.67
C ASP A 24 -14.97 3.06 -15.21
N GLU A 25 -16.17 3.54 -14.88
CA GLU A 25 -16.67 3.50 -13.50
C GLU A 25 -16.86 2.07 -12.97
N GLN A 26 -17.20 1.10 -13.83
CA GLN A 26 -17.39 -0.28 -13.41
C GLN A 26 -16.06 -0.90 -12.97
N SER A 27 -14.96 -0.63 -13.69
CA SER A 27 -13.62 -1.03 -13.31
C SER A 27 -13.16 -0.38 -12.01
N LYS A 28 -13.45 0.91 -11.79
CA LYS A 28 -13.14 1.59 -10.52
C LYS A 28 -13.88 0.95 -9.34
N ILE A 29 -15.17 0.64 -9.50
CA ILE A 29 -15.98 -0.01 -8.46
C ILE A 29 -15.44 -1.42 -8.16
N GLY A 30 -15.17 -2.20 -9.20
CA GLY A 30 -14.62 -3.56 -9.07
C GLY A 30 -13.28 -3.55 -8.34
N PHE A 31 -12.36 -2.68 -8.76
CA PHE A 31 -11.05 -2.53 -8.13
C PHE A 31 -11.17 -2.14 -6.65
N ARG A 32 -11.99 -1.13 -6.31
CA ARG A 32 -12.22 -0.73 -4.91
C ARG A 32 -12.72 -1.89 -4.05
N LYS A 33 -13.67 -2.67 -4.56
CA LYS A 33 -14.23 -3.82 -3.85
C LYS A 33 -13.18 -4.91 -3.58
N GLU A 34 -12.43 -5.31 -4.59
CA GLU A 34 -11.44 -6.39 -4.43
C GLU A 34 -10.21 -5.95 -3.64
N MET A 35 -9.78 -4.69 -3.78
CA MET A 35 -8.75 -4.11 -2.92
C MET A 35 -9.18 -4.05 -1.46
N ALA A 36 -10.45 -3.70 -1.18
CA ALA A 36 -10.96 -3.68 0.19
C ALA A 36 -10.91 -5.07 0.83
N VAL A 37 -11.34 -6.11 0.09
CA VAL A 37 -11.24 -7.52 0.54
C VAL A 37 -9.79 -7.92 0.81
N LEU A 38 -8.87 -7.56 -0.09
CA LEU A 38 -7.45 -7.82 0.07
C LEU A 38 -6.90 -7.17 1.36
N ILE A 39 -7.20 -5.90 1.58
CA ILE A 39 -6.68 -5.16 2.74
C ILE A 39 -7.31 -5.66 4.04
N GLU A 40 -8.60 -5.98 4.05
CA GLU A 40 -9.27 -6.59 5.20
C GLU A 40 -8.66 -7.95 5.55
N GLY A 41 -8.29 -8.75 4.54
CA GLY A 41 -7.55 -10.00 4.72
C GLY A 41 -6.20 -9.77 5.40
N VAL A 42 -5.43 -8.78 4.92
CA VAL A 42 -4.13 -8.42 5.51
C VAL A 42 -4.29 -7.97 6.96
N ILE A 43 -5.26 -7.11 7.26
CA ILE A 43 -5.49 -6.60 8.63
C ILE A 43 -5.86 -7.73 9.59
N ARG A 44 -6.58 -8.77 9.12
CA ARG A 44 -6.95 -9.94 9.92
C ARG A 44 -5.81 -10.95 10.06
N THR A 45 -4.78 -10.87 9.22
CA THR A 45 -3.64 -11.79 9.23
C THR A 45 -2.65 -11.37 10.32
N PRO A 46 -2.23 -12.27 11.23
CA PRO A 46 -1.17 -11.97 12.18
C PRO A 46 0.07 -11.46 11.45
N LEU A 47 0.70 -10.41 11.96
CA LEU A 47 1.79 -9.71 11.26
C LEU A 47 2.92 -10.64 10.79
N LYS A 48 3.26 -11.65 11.60
CA LYS A 48 4.29 -12.67 11.30
C LYS A 48 3.95 -13.58 10.11
N GLN A 49 2.67 -13.68 9.77
CA GLN A 49 2.15 -14.53 8.70
C GLN A 49 1.84 -13.71 7.44
N VAL A 50 2.08 -12.40 7.44
CA VAL A 50 1.86 -11.56 6.27
C VAL A 50 3.01 -11.77 5.29
N GLU A 51 2.68 -12.34 4.13
CA GLU A 51 3.56 -12.42 2.97
C GLU A 51 3.41 -11.14 2.13
N VAL A 52 4.30 -10.15 2.36
CA VAL A 52 4.19 -8.82 1.75
C VAL A 52 4.26 -8.91 0.22
N GLY A 53 5.10 -9.80 -0.30
CA GLY A 53 5.24 -10.08 -1.72
C GLY A 53 3.96 -10.62 -2.34
N LEU A 54 3.24 -11.51 -1.64
CA LEU A 54 1.95 -12.01 -2.11
C LEU A 54 0.91 -10.88 -2.15
N VAL A 55 0.86 -10.05 -1.11
CA VAL A 55 -0.03 -8.88 -1.04
C VAL A 55 0.24 -7.93 -2.20
N LEU A 56 1.51 -7.55 -2.42
CA LEU A 56 1.90 -6.64 -3.49
C LEU A 56 1.64 -7.24 -4.87
N ARG A 57 1.89 -8.53 -5.06
CA ARG A 57 1.57 -9.23 -6.31
C ARG A 57 0.07 -9.15 -6.60
N ASN A 58 -0.77 -9.40 -5.60
CA ASN A 58 -2.21 -9.29 -5.76
C ASN A 58 -2.64 -7.85 -6.11
N VAL A 59 -2.02 -6.82 -5.52
CA VAL A 59 -2.26 -5.41 -5.93
C VAL A 59 -1.88 -5.16 -7.39
N LEU A 60 -0.72 -5.65 -7.84
CA LEU A 60 -0.29 -5.53 -9.24
C LEU A 60 -1.26 -6.26 -10.19
N ASP A 61 -1.73 -7.44 -9.79
CA ASP A 61 -2.64 -8.25 -10.59
C ASP A 61 -4.05 -7.63 -10.64
N LEU A 62 -4.53 -7.01 -9.55
CA LEU A 62 -5.75 -6.20 -9.55
C LEU A 62 -5.62 -5.00 -10.48
N GLY A 63 -4.47 -4.30 -10.47
CA GLY A 63 -4.20 -3.21 -11.41
C GLY A 63 -4.33 -3.65 -12.87
N LYS A 64 -3.71 -4.79 -13.22
CA LYS A 64 -3.84 -5.39 -14.56
C LYS A 64 -5.27 -5.78 -14.89
N LYS A 65 -5.96 -6.48 -13.98
CA LYS A 65 -7.33 -7.00 -14.16
C LYS A 65 -8.33 -5.90 -14.47
N TYR A 66 -8.20 -4.74 -13.82
CA TYR A 66 -9.10 -3.60 -14.00
C TYR A 66 -8.55 -2.53 -14.95
N HIS A 67 -7.49 -2.84 -15.71
CA HIS A 67 -6.82 -1.92 -16.62
C HIS A 67 -6.39 -0.58 -15.98
N ILE A 68 -6.08 -0.61 -14.68
CA ILE A 68 -5.54 0.53 -13.94
C ILE A 68 -4.02 0.51 -14.08
N LYS A 69 -3.47 1.46 -14.83
CA LYS A 69 -2.01 1.59 -14.96
C LYS A 69 -1.48 2.07 -13.62
N LEU A 70 -0.63 1.25 -13.01
CA LEU A 70 0.06 1.62 -11.78
C LEU A 70 1.28 2.49 -12.12
N GLU A 71 1.62 3.44 -11.24
CA GLU A 71 2.81 4.27 -11.44
C GLU A 71 4.07 3.39 -11.53
N SER A 72 4.98 3.72 -12.45
CA SER A 72 6.18 2.91 -12.72
C SER A 72 7.07 2.75 -11.48
N ASN A 73 7.24 3.84 -10.73
CA ASN A 73 8.05 3.83 -9.50
C ASN A 73 7.42 2.92 -8.43
N PHE A 74 6.11 2.96 -8.27
CA PHE A 74 5.40 2.05 -7.37
C PHE A 74 5.59 0.58 -7.79
N THR A 75 5.40 0.28 -9.08
CA THR A 75 5.54 -1.08 -9.61
C THR A 75 6.95 -1.62 -9.43
N THR A 76 7.98 -0.78 -9.62
CA THR A 76 9.39 -1.14 -9.43
C THR A 76 9.69 -1.49 -7.97
N LEU A 77 9.23 -0.65 -7.04
CA LEU A 77 9.40 -0.90 -5.60
C LEU A 77 8.65 -2.16 -5.15
N ALA A 78 7.43 -2.35 -5.65
CA ALA A 78 6.64 -3.54 -5.37
C ALA A 78 7.35 -4.80 -5.85
N LEU A 79 7.83 -4.80 -7.10
CA LEU A 79 8.56 -5.93 -7.67
C LEU A 79 9.88 -6.20 -6.95
N GLY A 80 10.65 -5.16 -6.62
CA GLY A 80 11.87 -5.29 -5.84
C GLY A 80 11.61 -5.93 -4.47
N THR A 81 10.53 -5.51 -3.80
CA THR A 81 10.12 -6.09 -2.51
C THR A 81 9.74 -7.57 -2.65
N ILE A 82 8.95 -7.91 -3.69
CA ILE A 82 8.59 -9.30 -4.01
C ILE A 82 9.83 -10.17 -4.22
N ILE A 83 10.81 -9.67 -4.98
CA ILE A 83 12.05 -10.39 -5.27
C ILE A 83 12.88 -10.59 -4.01
N ILE A 84 13.08 -9.54 -3.21
CA ILE A 84 13.88 -9.60 -1.98
C ILE A 84 13.24 -10.57 -0.98
N GLU A 85 11.92 -10.52 -0.78
CA GLU A 85 11.24 -11.48 0.10
C GLU A 85 11.33 -12.91 -0.45
N GLY A 86 11.16 -13.10 -1.76
CA GLY A 86 11.28 -14.41 -2.39
C GLY A 86 12.66 -15.03 -2.23
N ILE A 87 13.74 -14.24 -2.40
CA ILE A 87 15.12 -14.68 -2.15
C ILE A 87 15.31 -14.94 -0.65
N GLY A 88 14.82 -14.05 0.20
CA GLY A 88 14.90 -14.20 1.66
C GLY A 88 14.29 -15.51 2.14
N ARG A 89 13.09 -15.86 1.65
CA ARG A 89 12.40 -17.12 1.99
C ARG A 89 13.04 -18.37 1.41
N GLN A 90 13.76 -18.26 0.28
CA GLN A 90 14.57 -19.36 -0.23
C GLN A 90 15.78 -19.66 0.66
N LEU A 91 16.34 -18.65 1.31
CA LEU A 91 17.47 -18.80 2.24
C LEU A 91 17.02 -19.15 3.66
N ASP A 92 15.90 -18.59 4.11
CA ASP A 92 15.30 -18.82 5.42
C ASP A 92 13.77 -19.01 5.25
N PRO A 93 13.29 -20.28 5.19
CA PRO A 93 11.87 -20.57 4.99
C PRO A 93 10.95 -19.95 6.05
N ASP A 94 11.46 -19.70 7.27
CA ASP A 94 10.71 -19.16 8.39
C ASP A 94 10.85 -17.63 8.53
N LEU A 95 11.40 -16.96 7.50
CA LEU A 95 11.61 -15.51 7.49
C LEU A 95 10.32 -14.73 7.75
N ASP A 96 10.31 -14.00 8.87
CA ASP A 96 9.32 -12.98 9.18
C ASP A 96 9.77 -11.63 8.60
N PHE A 97 9.47 -11.42 7.32
CA PHE A 97 9.87 -10.23 6.57
C PHE A 97 9.39 -8.93 7.21
N VAL A 98 8.15 -8.91 7.73
CA VAL A 98 7.58 -7.70 8.33
C VAL A 98 8.29 -7.35 9.63
N SER A 99 8.61 -8.33 10.47
CA SER A 99 9.41 -8.10 11.68
C SER A 99 10.84 -7.66 11.33
N ALA A 100 11.45 -8.22 10.29
CA ALA A 100 12.77 -7.80 9.82
C ALA A 100 12.77 -6.34 9.28
N ALA A 101 11.70 -5.93 8.62
CA ALA A 101 11.53 -4.56 8.11
C ALA A 101 11.16 -3.55 9.21
N ARG A 102 10.53 -3.99 10.30
CA ARG A 102 10.04 -3.16 11.41
C ARG A 102 11.02 -2.10 11.92
N PRO A 103 12.30 -2.40 12.24
CA PRO A 103 13.23 -1.37 12.72
C PRO A 103 13.44 -0.27 11.66
N PHE A 104 13.49 -0.61 10.38
CA PHE A 104 13.67 0.39 9.31
C PHE A 104 12.44 1.28 9.13
N LEU A 105 11.24 0.72 9.35
CA LEU A 105 9.98 1.48 9.31
C LEU A 105 9.79 2.38 10.54
N GLN A 106 10.37 2.01 11.69
CA GLN A 106 10.23 2.74 12.96
C GLN A 106 11.34 3.76 13.22
N LYS A 107 12.57 3.49 12.77
CA LYS A 107 13.78 4.24 13.17
C LYS A 107 13.67 5.74 12.93
N ASP A 108 12.97 6.14 11.88
CA ASP A 108 12.66 7.54 11.61
C ASP A 108 11.26 7.68 11.02
N PHE A 109 10.22 7.37 11.81
CA PHE A 109 8.84 7.64 11.41
C PHE A 109 8.64 9.09 10.92
N ARG A 110 9.42 10.05 11.46
CA ARG A 110 9.47 11.45 10.98
C ARG A 110 10.08 11.59 9.58
N LEU A 111 11.16 10.87 9.26
CA LEU A 111 11.76 10.89 7.91
C LEU A 111 10.88 10.16 6.90
N VAL A 112 10.32 9.01 7.27
CA VAL A 112 9.34 8.30 6.42
C VAL A 112 8.15 9.21 6.15
N LYS A 113 7.57 9.82 7.20
CA LYS A 113 6.48 10.81 7.07
C LYS A 113 6.89 11.99 6.18
N SER A 114 8.10 12.53 6.32
CA SER A 114 8.60 13.65 5.50
C SER A 114 8.83 13.26 4.03
N TYR A 115 9.41 12.08 3.76
CA TYR A 115 9.64 11.57 2.40
C TYR A 115 8.32 11.26 1.70
N LEU A 116 7.42 10.55 2.38
CA LEU A 116 6.08 10.30 1.86
C LEU A 116 5.38 11.64 1.62
N ASN A 117 5.39 12.57 2.57
CA ASN A 117 4.82 13.90 2.36
C ASN A 117 5.45 14.63 1.17
N GLY A 118 6.77 14.57 0.96
CA GLY A 118 7.45 15.22 -0.15
C GLY A 118 7.14 14.60 -1.52
N VAL A 119 7.10 13.26 -1.60
CA VAL A 119 6.74 12.52 -2.81
C VAL A 119 5.26 12.69 -3.15
N PHE A 120 4.40 12.69 -2.12
CA PHE A 120 2.96 12.78 -2.31
C PHE A 120 2.45 14.22 -2.46
N GLN A 121 3.04 15.24 -1.81
CA GLN A 121 2.59 16.64 -1.98
C GLN A 121 3.02 17.26 -3.31
N ARG A 122 4.15 16.85 -3.88
CA ARG A 122 4.62 17.43 -5.16
C ARG A 122 3.75 17.05 -6.37
N ASN A 123 2.93 16.01 -6.27
CA ASN A 123 2.15 15.46 -7.41
C ASN A 123 0.67 15.21 -7.08
N ILE A 124 0.07 15.84 -6.06
CA ILE A 124 -1.37 15.73 -5.75
C ILE A 124 -1.91 17.12 -5.48
N ALA A 125 -2.78 17.61 -6.37
CA ALA A 125 -3.52 18.85 -6.14
C ALA A 125 -4.56 18.63 -5.03
N ASN A 126 -4.52 19.51 -4.02
CA ASN A 126 -5.49 19.75 -2.95
C ASN A 126 -5.65 18.68 -1.84
N THR A 127 -5.21 19.04 -0.63
CA THR A 127 -4.83 18.14 0.46
C THR A 127 -5.84 18.10 1.62
N SER A 128 -6.92 17.31 1.53
CA SER A 128 -7.91 17.11 2.64
C SER A 128 -7.88 15.72 3.33
N TRP A 129 -7.19 14.74 2.76
CA TRP A 129 -7.04 13.34 3.20
C TRP A 129 -5.77 12.95 4.05
N TRP A 130 -4.55 13.44 3.79
CA TRP A 130 -3.31 13.32 4.58
C TRP A 130 -3.53 13.72 6.05
N SER A 131 -4.29 14.79 6.30
CA SER A 131 -4.66 15.19 7.66
C SER A 131 -5.56 14.14 8.33
N ARG A 132 -6.44 13.45 7.60
CA ARG A 132 -7.30 12.40 8.13
C ARG A 132 -6.53 11.09 8.43
N LEU A 133 -5.57 10.74 7.58
CA LEU A 133 -4.76 9.52 7.70
C LEU A 133 -3.78 9.55 8.91
N PHE A 134 -3.17 10.71 9.21
CA PHE A 134 -2.13 10.80 10.27
C PHE A 134 -2.54 11.57 11.54
N ASN A 135 -3.62 12.37 11.55
CA ASN A 135 -4.09 12.97 12.82
C ASN A 135 -4.55 11.91 13.83
N LYS A 136 -5.04 10.76 13.36
CA LYS A 136 -5.44 9.63 14.23
C LYS A 136 -4.24 8.92 14.87
N THR A 137 -3.06 8.97 14.25
CA THR A 137 -1.87 8.30 14.79
C THR A 137 -1.17 9.09 15.90
N GLU A 138 -1.29 10.42 15.93
CA GLU A 138 -0.73 11.22 17.02
C GLU A 138 -1.58 11.14 18.30
N GLN A 139 -2.89 10.88 18.21
CA GLN A 139 -3.76 10.72 19.38
C GLN A 139 -3.58 9.39 20.15
N ASN A 140 -2.92 8.39 19.55
CA ASN A 140 -2.70 7.07 20.19
C ASN A 140 -1.24 6.86 20.64
N LEU A 141 -0.38 7.87 20.51
CA LEU A 141 1.03 7.84 20.90
C LEU A 141 1.38 8.91 21.94
N ALA A 142 0.36 9.52 22.56
CA ALA A 142 0.43 10.39 23.73
C ALA A 142 -0.21 9.71 24.95
#